data_AF-A0A3D3QCH5-F1
#
_entry.id   AF-A0A3D3QCH5-F1
#
_cell.length_a   1.000
_cell.length_b   1.000
_cell.length_c   1.000
_cell.angle_alpha   90.00
_cell.angle_beta   90.00
_cell.angle_gamma   90.00
#
_symmetry.space_group_name_H-M   'P 1'
#
loop_
_entity.id
_entity.type
_entity.pdbx_description
1 polymer ?
#
loop_
_entity_poly.entity_id
_entity_poly.type
_entity_poly.pdbx_seq_one_letter_code
_entity_poly.pdbx_strand_id
1 'polypeptide(L)'
;IRGFAGAGDCASTLRVLGQLGVPVWTEGSTVMVEGRGVERFTAPNGPLDCGRSGTTMRLMAGVLAGAAFDTELTGEPQLLARPMERVAAPLRLMGAGVDLTPEGRPPIRLHSLAQLRAIDYELPVASAQVKSAV
;
A
#
# COMPACT_ATOMS: atom_id res chain seq x y z
N ILE A 1 -11.14 -9.83 13.23
CA ILE A 1 -11.56 -8.42 13.47
C ILE A 1 -13.07 -8.40 13.61
N ARG A 2 -13.63 -7.86 14.72
CA ARG A 2 -15.09 -7.70 14.92
C ARG A 2 -15.47 -6.23 14.77
N GLY A 3 -16.70 -5.94 14.31
CA GLY A 3 -17.17 -4.55 14.12
C GLY A 3 -16.50 -3.83 12.95
N PHE A 4 -16.11 -4.58 11.92
CA PHE A 4 -15.39 -4.06 10.76
C PHE A 4 -16.25 -3.11 9.94
N ALA A 5 -15.72 -1.92 9.63
CA ALA A 5 -16.36 -0.98 8.73
C ALA A 5 -16.24 -1.50 7.28
N GLY A 6 -17.27 -2.16 6.77
CA GLY A 6 -17.27 -2.76 5.42
C GLY A 6 -17.28 -1.76 4.25
N ALA A 7 -17.00 -0.48 4.48
CA ALA A 7 -17.08 0.59 3.48
C ALA A 7 -15.77 1.41 3.40
N GLY A 8 -15.59 2.13 2.29
CA GLY A 8 -14.52 3.08 2.10
C GLY A 8 -13.12 2.45 2.13
N ASP A 9 -12.26 2.98 3.00
CA ASP A 9 -10.84 2.61 3.11
C ASP A 9 -10.66 1.13 3.48
N CYS A 10 -11.47 0.65 4.42
CA CYS A 10 -11.41 -0.73 4.92
C CYS A 10 -11.77 -1.76 3.82
N ALA A 11 -12.80 -1.49 3.03
CA ALA A 11 -13.17 -2.34 1.88
C ALA A 11 -12.07 -2.35 0.81
N SER A 12 -11.44 -1.19 0.55
CA SER A 12 -10.36 -1.07 -0.42
C SER A 12 -9.12 -1.86 0.04
N THR A 13 -8.80 -1.82 1.33
CA THR A 13 -7.71 -2.61 1.91
C THR A 13 -7.96 -4.11 1.77
N LEU A 14 -9.17 -4.61 2.08
CA LEU A 14 -9.48 -6.03 1.92
C LEU A 14 -9.39 -6.50 0.47
N ARG A 15 -9.81 -5.66 -0.49
CA ARG A 15 -9.67 -5.96 -1.92
C ARG A 15 -8.22 -6.16 -2.32
N VAL A 16 -7.35 -5.22 -1.93
CA VAL A 16 -5.91 -5.28 -2.22
C VAL A 16 -5.28 -6.53 -1.57
N LEU A 17 -5.62 -6.83 -0.32
CA LEU A 17 -5.14 -8.03 0.36
C LEU A 17 -5.57 -9.33 -0.36
N GLY A 18 -6.82 -9.40 -0.83
CA GLY A 18 -7.30 -10.53 -1.60
C GLY A 18 -6.55 -10.72 -2.93
N GLN A 19 -6.21 -9.62 -3.62
CA GLN A 19 -5.39 -9.66 -4.84
C GLN A 19 -3.96 -10.13 -4.60
N LEU A 20 -3.43 -9.91 -3.39
CA LEU A 20 -2.12 -10.38 -2.94
C LEU A 20 -2.14 -11.83 -2.44
N GLY A 21 -3.28 -12.53 -2.59
CA GLY A 21 -3.44 -13.93 -2.19
C GLY A 21 -3.65 -14.14 -0.69
N VAL A 22 -3.93 -13.07 0.07
CA VAL A 22 -4.21 -13.18 1.51
C VAL A 22 -5.62 -13.75 1.71
N PRO A 23 -5.77 -14.89 2.42
CA PRO A 23 -7.08 -15.43 2.73
C PRO A 23 -7.87 -14.48 3.63
N VAL A 24 -9.05 -14.06 3.15
CA VAL A 24 -9.97 -13.19 3.87
C VAL A 24 -11.35 -13.83 3.87
N TRP A 25 -11.96 -13.94 5.05
CA TRP A 25 -13.34 -14.39 5.23
C TRP A 25 -14.15 -13.31 5.93
N THR A 26 -15.37 -13.08 5.45
CA THR A 26 -16.27 -12.08 6.01
C THR A 26 -17.58 -12.73 6.43
N GLU A 27 -17.98 -12.50 7.68
CA GLU A 27 -19.24 -12.96 8.25
C GLU A 27 -19.91 -11.79 8.99
N GLY A 28 -20.92 -11.18 8.36
CA GLY A 28 -21.54 -9.96 8.85
C GLY A 28 -20.53 -8.81 8.99
N SER A 29 -20.37 -8.29 10.21
CA SER A 29 -19.35 -7.28 10.54
C SER A 29 -18.04 -7.87 11.07
N THR A 30 -17.87 -9.20 10.99
CA THR A 30 -16.65 -9.88 11.38
C THR A 30 -15.83 -10.19 10.13
N VAL A 31 -14.56 -9.81 10.14
CA VAL A 31 -13.59 -10.14 9.10
C VAL A 31 -12.45 -10.92 9.72
N MET A 32 -12.16 -12.09 9.15
CA MET A 32 -11.00 -12.90 9.49
C MET A 32 -9.96 -12.75 8.36
N VAL A 33 -8.74 -12.38 8.73
CA VAL A 33 -7.61 -12.25 7.80
C VAL A 33 -6.52 -13.18 8.30
N GLU A 34 -6.05 -14.08 7.45
CA GLU A 34 -4.93 -14.95 7.79
C GLU A 34 -3.60 -14.24 7.46
N GLY A 35 -2.96 -13.69 8.49
CA GLY A 35 -1.63 -13.07 8.35
C GLY A 35 -0.56 -14.13 8.15
N ARG A 36 0.11 -14.12 6.99
CA ARG A 36 1.16 -15.09 6.64
C ARG A 36 2.55 -14.46 6.45
N GLY A 37 2.69 -13.17 6.75
CA GLY A 37 3.88 -12.37 6.45
C GLY A 37 3.89 -11.85 5.00
N VAL A 38 4.60 -10.76 4.76
CA VAL A 38 4.69 -10.11 3.43
C VAL A 38 5.40 -11.03 2.43
N GLU A 39 6.31 -11.87 2.92
CA GLU A 39 7.01 -12.92 2.18
C GLU A 39 6.11 -14.03 1.63
N ARG A 40 4.81 -14.03 1.99
CA ARG A 40 3.80 -14.96 1.46
C ARG A 40 2.81 -14.28 0.53
N PHE A 41 2.96 -13.00 0.26
CA PHE A 41 2.17 -12.35 -0.77
C PHE A 41 2.53 -12.91 -2.14
N THR A 42 1.50 -13.10 -2.97
CA THR A 42 1.68 -13.50 -4.35
C THR A 42 1.63 -12.28 -5.26
N ALA A 43 2.45 -12.29 -6.32
CA ALA A 43 2.39 -11.26 -7.34
C ALA A 43 0.96 -11.18 -7.92
N PRO A 44 0.34 -9.99 -7.95
CA PRO A 44 -1.00 -9.84 -8.51
C PRO A 44 -0.97 -9.97 -10.04
N ASN A 45 -2.08 -10.38 -10.64
CA ASN A 45 -2.21 -10.50 -12.10
C ASN A 45 -2.35 -9.14 -12.83
N GLY A 46 -2.25 -8.02 -12.11
CA GLY A 46 -2.43 -6.67 -12.62
C GLY A 46 -2.32 -5.62 -11.51
N PRO A 47 -2.63 -4.34 -11.81
CA PRO A 47 -2.56 -3.28 -10.83
C PRO A 47 -3.50 -3.50 -9.63
N LEU A 48 -3.02 -3.17 -8.44
CA LEU A 48 -3.77 -3.24 -7.19
C LEU A 48 -4.66 -1.99 -7.04
N ASP A 49 -5.97 -2.19 -7.06
CA ASP A 49 -6.96 -1.11 -7.06
C ASP A 49 -7.32 -0.66 -5.63
N CYS A 50 -6.81 0.52 -5.26
CA CYS A 50 -7.07 1.16 -3.97
C CYS A 50 -8.39 1.97 -3.95
N GLY A 51 -9.17 1.99 -5.04
CA GLY A 51 -10.41 2.75 -5.18
C GLY A 51 -10.20 4.24 -4.94
N ARG A 52 -10.97 4.83 -4.01
CA ARG A 52 -10.81 6.23 -3.56
C ARG A 52 -9.88 6.38 -2.34
N SER A 53 -9.34 5.27 -1.84
CA SER A 53 -8.65 5.25 -0.55
C SER A 53 -7.18 5.63 -0.66
N GLY A 54 -6.90 6.91 -0.43
CA GLY A 54 -5.51 7.36 -0.28
C GLY A 54 -4.81 6.78 0.95
N THR A 55 -5.57 6.42 1.99
CA THR A 55 -5.04 5.72 3.17
C THR A 55 -4.53 4.34 2.77
N THR A 56 -5.35 3.54 2.09
CA THR A 56 -4.97 2.21 1.60
C THR A 56 -3.73 2.30 0.71
N MET A 57 -3.74 3.20 -0.28
CA MET A 57 -2.62 3.33 -1.21
C MET A 57 -1.29 3.64 -0.51
N ARG A 58 -1.27 4.57 0.46
CA ARG A 58 -0.03 4.93 1.18
C ARG A 58 0.46 3.82 2.08
N LEU A 59 -0.43 3.18 2.84
CA LEU A 59 -0.04 2.09 3.75
C LEU A 59 0.45 0.89 2.95
N MET A 60 -0.26 0.52 1.88
CA MET A 60 0.15 -0.59 1.02
C MET A 60 1.44 -0.30 0.28
N ALA A 61 1.74 0.95 -0.07
CA ALA A 61 3.04 1.31 -0.64
C ALA A 61 4.20 0.97 0.32
N GLY A 62 4.06 1.26 1.61
CA GLY A 62 5.06 0.89 2.62
C GLY A 62 5.18 -0.62 2.81
N VAL A 63 4.04 -1.33 2.92
CA VAL A 63 4.01 -2.78 3.07
C VAL A 63 4.65 -3.49 1.87
N LEU A 64 4.39 -3.02 0.65
CA LEU A 64 4.83 -3.63 -0.60
C LEU A 64 6.21 -3.16 -1.06
N ALA A 65 6.79 -2.14 -0.43
CA ALA A 65 8.15 -1.67 -0.75
C ALA A 65 9.22 -2.76 -0.54
N GLY A 66 8.94 -3.76 0.30
CA GLY A 66 9.80 -4.93 0.53
C GLY A 66 9.30 -6.21 -0.14
N ALA A 67 8.33 -6.14 -1.05
CA ALA A 67 7.82 -7.31 -1.75
C ALA A 67 8.87 -7.88 -2.72
N ALA A 68 8.89 -9.21 -2.86
CA ALA A 68 9.81 -9.92 -3.76
C ALA A 68 9.34 -9.93 -5.23
N PHE A 69 8.40 -9.07 -5.60
CA PHE A 69 7.81 -8.96 -6.94
C PHE A 69 7.47 -7.51 -7.26
N ASP A 70 7.42 -7.20 -8.56
CA ASP A 70 7.00 -5.89 -9.04
C ASP A 70 5.47 -5.76 -8.95
N THR A 71 4.99 -4.58 -8.58
CA THR A 71 3.56 -4.32 -8.49
C THR A 71 3.25 -2.84 -8.72
N GLU A 72 2.01 -2.56 -9.13
CA GLU A 72 1.51 -1.20 -9.34
C GLU A 72 0.29 -0.97 -8.43
N LEU A 73 0.26 0.18 -7.74
CA LEU A 73 -0.92 0.66 -7.02
C LEU A 73 -1.65 1.70 -7.87
N THR A 74 -2.94 1.47 -8.10
CA THR A 74 -3.81 2.36 -8.87
C THR A 74 -5.09 2.69 -8.09
N GLY A 75 -5.98 3.48 -8.69
CA GLY A 75 -7.27 3.79 -8.12
C GLY A 75 -8.13 4.66 -9.03
N GLU A 76 -9.22 5.18 -8.47
CA GLU A 76 -10.14 6.05 -9.19
C GLU A 76 -9.51 7.40 -9.54
N PRO A 77 -10.01 8.12 -10.58
CA PRO A 77 -9.40 9.36 -11.07
C PRO A 77 -9.14 10.43 -9.99
N GLN A 78 -10.02 10.53 -9.00
CA GLN A 78 -9.87 11.45 -7.87
C GLN A 78 -8.65 11.12 -7.00
N LEU A 79 -8.35 9.83 -6.82
CA LEU A 79 -7.16 9.38 -6.11
C LEU A 79 -5.90 9.59 -6.97
N LEU A 80 -5.97 9.34 -8.28
CA LEU A 80 -4.86 9.55 -9.22
C LEU A 80 -4.42 11.03 -9.29
N ALA A 81 -5.28 11.98 -8.93
CA ALA A 81 -4.90 13.39 -8.85
C ALA A 81 -4.13 13.77 -7.56
N ARG A 82 -4.06 12.87 -6.57
CA ARG A 82 -3.48 13.19 -5.25
C ARG A 82 -1.97 13.02 -5.25
N PRO A 83 -1.21 13.94 -4.62
CA PRO A 83 0.23 13.80 -4.51
C PRO A 83 0.59 12.60 -3.61
N MET A 84 1.56 11.80 -4.05
CA MET A 84 2.09 10.63 -3.34
C MET A 84 3.58 10.75 -2.99
N GLU A 85 4.20 11.88 -3.31
CA GLU A 85 5.62 12.11 -2.99
C GLU A 85 5.93 11.95 -1.50
N ARG A 86 4.97 12.30 -0.63
CA ARG A 86 5.10 12.16 0.83
C ARG A 86 5.32 10.73 1.32
N VAL A 87 4.91 9.72 0.55
CA VAL A 87 5.19 8.31 0.87
C VAL A 87 6.33 7.76 0.02
N ALA A 88 6.44 8.18 -1.24
CA ALA A 88 7.50 7.69 -2.12
C ALA A 88 8.90 8.17 -1.71
N ALA A 89 9.05 9.43 -1.30
CA ALA A 89 10.34 9.99 -0.90
C ALA A 89 11.03 9.21 0.23
N PRO A 90 10.40 8.96 1.40
CA PRO A 90 11.03 8.17 2.45
C PRO A 90 11.29 6.72 2.04
N LEU A 91 10.40 6.09 1.28
CA LEU A 91 10.64 4.73 0.78
C LEU A 91 11.87 4.68 -0.15
N ARG A 92 12.06 5.66 -1.04
CA ARG A 92 13.28 5.77 -1.85
C ARG A 92 14.53 5.95 -0.99
N LEU A 93 14.45 6.70 0.10
CA LEU A 93 15.56 6.85 1.05
C LEU A 93 15.89 5.52 1.77
N MET A 94 14.88 4.69 2.03
CA MET A 94 15.07 3.30 2.49
C MET A 94 15.67 2.38 1.41
N GLY A 95 15.89 2.91 0.20
CA GLY A 95 16.37 2.15 -0.94
C GLY A 95 15.27 1.41 -1.69
N ALA A 96 13.98 1.67 -1.42
CA ALA A 96 12.88 1.08 -2.17
C ALA A 96 12.85 1.60 -3.62
N GLY A 97 12.54 0.71 -4.57
CA GLY A 97 12.36 1.06 -5.97
C GLY A 97 10.93 1.56 -6.18
N VAL A 98 10.73 2.87 -6.05
CA VAL A 98 9.39 3.48 -6.13
C VAL A 98 9.34 4.54 -7.21
N ASP A 99 8.52 4.34 -8.23
CA ASP A 99 8.26 5.32 -9.27
C ASP A 99 6.84 5.90 -9.15
N LEU A 100 6.74 7.20 -9.44
CA LEU A 100 5.49 7.94 -9.57
C LEU A 100 5.44 8.54 -10.99
N THR A 101 4.32 9.16 -11.36
CA THR A 101 4.30 10.03 -12.55
C THR A 101 5.24 11.23 -12.36
N PRO A 102 5.63 11.94 -13.44
CA PRO A 102 6.46 13.15 -13.34
C PRO A 102 5.89 14.23 -12.39
N GLU A 103 4.57 14.25 -12.19
CA GLU A 103 3.86 15.16 -11.29
C GLU A 103 3.81 14.68 -9.82
N GLY A 104 4.48 13.56 -9.50
CA GLY A 104 4.50 12.99 -8.14
C GLY A 104 3.17 12.36 -7.74
N ARG A 105 2.44 11.77 -8.70
CA ARG A 105 1.09 11.20 -8.52
C ARG A 105 1.06 9.70 -8.84
N PRO A 106 -0.02 8.98 -8.47
CA PRO A 106 -0.25 7.61 -8.89
C PRO A 106 -0.38 7.49 -10.43
N PRO A 107 -0.15 6.30 -11.01
CA PRO A 107 0.10 5.04 -10.34
C PRO A 107 1.44 5.00 -9.59
N ILE A 108 1.48 4.30 -8.45
CA ILE A 108 2.72 4.03 -7.72
C ILE A 108 3.26 2.70 -8.22
N ARG A 109 4.44 2.69 -8.84
CA ARG A 109 5.11 1.46 -9.26
C ARG A 109 6.17 1.10 -8.23
N LEU A 110 6.10 -0.13 -7.76
CA LEU A 110 7.01 -0.71 -6.79
C LEU A 110 7.78 -1.82 -7.49
N HIS A 111 9.10 -1.72 -7.45
CA HIS A 111 10.02 -2.69 -8.04
C HIS A 111 10.54 -3.61 -6.94
N SER A 112 10.60 -4.89 -7.26
CA SER A 112 11.22 -5.90 -6.41
C SER A 112 12.67 -5.53 -6.12
N LEU A 113 13.02 -5.48 -4.84
CA LEU A 113 14.38 -5.22 -4.40
C LEU A 113 14.78 -6.20 -3.30
N ALA A 114 16.08 -6.47 -3.25
CA ALA A 114 16.62 -7.49 -2.36
C ALA A 114 16.41 -7.16 -0.88
N GLN A 115 16.61 -5.90 -0.45
CA GLN A 115 16.53 -5.49 0.95
C GLN A 115 16.24 -3.99 1.10
N LEU A 116 15.24 -3.64 1.92
CA LEU A 116 15.05 -2.28 2.44
C LEU A 116 16.06 -1.99 3.55
N ARG A 117 16.54 -0.75 3.61
CA ARG A 117 17.42 -0.25 4.67
C ARG A 117 16.62 0.57 5.67
N ALA A 118 16.88 0.36 6.95
CA ALA A 118 16.33 1.22 7.99
C ALA A 118 16.88 2.65 7.84
N ILE A 119 16.01 3.64 8.02
CA ILE A 119 16.37 5.06 8.00
C ILE A 119 15.85 5.76 9.25
N ASP A 120 16.61 6.74 9.73
CA ASP A 120 16.09 7.75 10.65
C ASP A 120 15.47 8.87 9.80
N TYR A 121 14.14 8.88 9.71
CA TYR A 121 13.41 9.87 8.92
C TYR A 121 12.67 10.87 9.83
N GLU A 122 13.18 12.10 9.86
CA GLU A 122 12.53 13.19 10.59
C GLU A 122 11.39 13.76 9.73
N LEU A 123 10.15 13.55 10.15
CA LEU A 123 8.95 13.96 9.42
C LEU A 123 8.91 15.51 9.30
N PRO A 124 9.01 16.09 8.09
CA PRO A 124 9.00 17.55 7.94
C PRO A 124 7.62 18.18 8.24
N VAL A 125 6.56 17.35 8.30
CA VAL A 125 5.21 17.74 8.69
C VAL A 125 4.56 16.56 9.44
N ALA A 126 3.86 16.81 10.55
CA ALA A 126 3.17 15.78 11.31
C ALA A 126 2.12 15.04 10.43
N SER A 127 2.45 13.83 10.00
CA SER A 127 1.54 12.97 9.24
C SER A 127 1.61 11.53 9.74
N ALA A 128 0.57 11.11 10.46
CA ALA A 128 0.48 9.75 10.99
C ALA A 128 0.55 8.68 9.89
N GLN A 129 0.06 8.99 8.68
CA GLN A 129 0.07 8.07 7.54
C GLN A 129 1.48 7.84 6.99
N VAL A 130 2.34 8.87 7.01
CA VAL A 130 3.75 8.73 6.63
C VAL A 130 4.49 7.96 7.72
N LYS A 131 4.22 8.24 9.00
CA LYS A 131 4.78 7.46 10.11
C LYS A 131 4.40 5.97 10.07
N SER A 132 3.18 5.64 9.65
CA SER A 132 2.74 4.24 9.55
C SER A 132 3.31 3.50 8.34
N ALA A 133 3.86 4.22 7.36
CA ALA A 133 4.34 3.65 6.11
C ALA A 133 5.87 3.50 6.05
N VAL A 134 6.60 4.09 7.02
CA VAL A 134 8.07 4.22 7.04
C VAL A 134 8.59 3.73 8.38
#